data_AF-A0A532CGW1-F1
#
_entry.id   AF-A0A532CGW1-F1
#
_cell.length_a   1.000
_cell.length_b   1.000
_cell.length_c   1.000
_cell.angle_alpha   90.00
_cell.angle_beta   90.00
_cell.angle_gamma   90.00
#
_symmetry.space_group_name_H-M   'P 1'
#
loop_
_entity.id
_entity.type
_entity.pdbx_description
1 polymer ?
#
loop_
_entity_poly.entity_id
_entity_poly.type
_entity_poly.pdbx_seq_one_letter_code
_entity_poly.pdbx_strand_id
1 'polypeptide(L)'
;MLHPNQFNVNDAWIAFRLNDAPIVIERDGDFDCIALMDAASCYILGMEMYSARTTGPSAPESRHLLRQGQGREGKLPQRLFVAEGYVAGAMYEEAARLNIEVVAVPEDDLLVFIGEARDGFKERFGRTQ
;
A
#
# COMPACT_ATOMS: atom_id res chain seq x y z
N MET A 1 -8.59 6.09 -15.21
CA MET A 1 -7.85 4.82 -15.23
C MET A 1 -6.38 5.06 -15.50
N LEU A 2 -5.58 4.89 -14.45
CA LEU A 2 -4.13 4.95 -14.52
C LEU A 2 -3.59 3.65 -15.15
N HIS A 3 -2.36 3.68 -15.67
CA HIS A 3 -1.72 2.48 -16.24
C HIS A 3 -0.19 2.51 -16.04
N PRO A 4 0.50 1.36 -15.82
CA PRO A 4 1.95 1.32 -15.54
C PRO A 4 2.83 2.05 -16.55
N ASN A 5 2.50 1.99 -17.84
CA ASN A 5 3.25 2.65 -18.93
C ASN A 5 3.23 4.19 -18.89
N GLN A 6 2.51 4.81 -17.95
CA GLN A 6 2.48 6.26 -17.72
C GLN A 6 3.58 6.72 -16.75
N PHE A 7 4.30 5.78 -16.14
CA PHE A 7 5.28 6.06 -15.08
C PHE A 7 6.66 5.52 -15.45
N ASN A 8 7.71 6.15 -14.91
CA ASN A 8 9.03 5.53 -14.85
C ASN A 8 9.20 4.83 -13.50
N VAL A 9 10.09 3.84 -13.47
CA VAL A 9 10.44 3.12 -12.24
C VAL A 9 10.93 4.10 -11.18
N ASN A 10 10.39 3.97 -9.97
CA ASN A 10 10.63 4.79 -8.78
C ASN A 10 10.08 6.23 -8.81
N ASP A 11 9.38 6.66 -9.86
CA ASP A 11 8.81 8.02 -9.91
C ASP A 11 7.50 8.13 -9.11
N ALA A 12 6.72 7.06 -9.07
CA ALA A 12 5.44 7.00 -8.36
C ALA A 12 5.23 5.65 -7.69
N TRP A 13 4.71 5.67 -6.48
CA TRP A 13 4.33 4.47 -5.73
C TRP A 13 2.82 4.43 -5.51
N ILE A 14 2.31 3.24 -5.16
CA ILE A 14 0.92 2.98 -4.81
C ILE A 14 0.93 2.33 -3.42
N ALA A 15 0.19 2.91 -2.47
CA ALA A 15 -0.09 2.27 -1.19
C ALA A 15 -1.55 1.80 -1.16
N PHE A 16 -1.75 0.52 -0.92
CA PHE A 16 -3.07 -0.11 -0.99
C PHE A 16 -3.19 -1.25 0.02
N ARG A 17 -4.42 -1.51 0.47
CA ARG A 17 -4.72 -2.68 1.29
C ARG A 17 -4.66 -3.94 0.43
N LEU A 18 -3.89 -4.93 0.88
CA LEU A 18 -3.63 -6.16 0.15
C LEU A 18 -4.71 -7.22 0.38
N ASN A 19 -5.39 -7.18 1.53
CA ASN A 19 -6.43 -8.12 1.91
C ASN A 19 -7.83 -7.47 1.84
N ASP A 20 -8.81 -8.23 1.32
CA ASP A 20 -10.22 -7.81 1.29
C ASP A 20 -10.91 -7.97 2.67
N ALA A 21 -10.40 -8.90 3.49
CA ALA A 21 -10.90 -9.20 4.81
C ALA A 21 -9.72 -9.37 5.79
N PRO A 22 -9.87 -8.98 7.06
CA PRO A 22 -8.80 -9.10 8.04
C PRO A 22 -8.23 -10.51 8.15
N ILE A 23 -6.91 -10.59 8.30
CA ILE A 23 -6.16 -11.81 8.58
C ILE A 23 -6.37 -12.10 10.08
N VAL A 24 -7.05 -13.20 10.37
CA VAL A 24 -7.41 -13.58 11.73
C VAL A 24 -6.27 -14.36 12.36
N ILE A 25 -5.71 -13.83 13.45
CA ILE A 25 -4.69 -14.49 14.26
C ILE A 25 -5.30 -14.75 15.64
N GLU A 26 -5.34 -16.02 16.07
CA GLU A 26 -6.09 -16.45 17.26
C GLU A 26 -5.70 -15.75 18.57
N ARG A 27 -4.46 -15.26 18.67
CA ARG A 27 -3.90 -14.74 19.92
C ARG A 27 -3.67 -13.23 19.94
N ASP A 28 -3.34 -12.65 18.79
CA ASP A 28 -2.85 -11.27 18.71
C ASP A 28 -3.87 -10.30 18.09
N GLY A 29 -5.04 -10.83 17.70
CA GLY A 29 -6.12 -10.09 17.06
C GLY A 29 -6.09 -10.18 15.54
N ASP A 30 -7.02 -9.48 14.91
CA ASP A 30 -7.14 -9.45 13.46
C ASP A 30 -6.33 -8.29 12.89
N PHE A 31 -5.67 -8.54 11.76
CA PHE A 31 -4.77 -7.59 11.12
C PHE A 31 -5.15 -7.37 9.66
N ASP A 32 -5.02 -6.13 9.22
CA ASP A 32 -4.99 -5.79 7.80
C ASP A 32 -3.53 -5.67 7.35
N CYS A 33 -3.30 -5.88 6.06
CA CYS A 33 -2.01 -5.73 5.41
C CYS A 33 -2.09 -4.58 4.41
N ILE A 34 -1.18 -3.61 4.54
CA ILE A 34 -0.96 -2.58 3.53
C ILE A 34 0.32 -2.93 2.76
N ALA A 35 0.26 -2.83 1.44
CA ALA A 35 1.39 -3.01 0.56
C ALA A 35 1.78 -1.67 -0.07
N LEU A 36 3.06 -1.52 -0.35
CA LEU A 36 3.64 -0.44 -1.12
C LEU A 36 4.20 -1.01 -2.42
N MET A 37 3.81 -0.44 -3.55
CA MET A 37 4.15 -0.93 -4.88
C MET A 37 4.73 0.19 -5.74
N ASP A 38 5.70 -0.12 -6.59
CA ASP A 38 6.14 0.79 -7.65
C ASP A 38 5.13 0.79 -8.81
N ALA A 39 4.65 1.96 -9.22
CA ALA A 39 3.58 2.07 -10.20
C ALA A 39 4.01 1.63 -11.62
N ALA A 40 5.29 1.75 -11.98
CA ALA A 40 5.77 1.42 -13.32
C ALA A 40 6.05 -0.08 -13.49
N SER A 41 6.69 -0.70 -12.49
CA SER A 41 7.08 -2.11 -12.51
C SER A 41 6.07 -3.05 -11.88
N CYS A 42 5.10 -2.52 -11.12
CA CYS A 42 4.16 -3.28 -10.29
C CYS A 42 4.83 -4.17 -9.24
N TYR A 43 6.10 -3.92 -8.90
CA TYR A 43 6.79 -4.65 -7.84
C TYR A 43 6.38 -4.17 -6.46
N ILE A 44 6.13 -5.12 -5.55
CA ILE A 44 5.92 -4.85 -4.13
C ILE A 44 7.27 -4.45 -3.52
N LEU A 45 7.33 -3.22 -3.03
CA LEU A 45 8.50 -2.62 -2.39
C LEU A 45 8.55 -2.89 -0.88
N GLY A 46 7.38 -3.09 -0.28
CA GLY A 46 7.24 -3.30 1.16
C GLY A 46 5.81 -3.69 1.53
N MET A 47 5.65 -4.24 2.72
CA MET A 47 4.36 -4.59 3.30
C MET A 47 4.41 -4.33 4.80
N GLU A 48 3.28 -3.89 5.35
CA GLU A 48 3.11 -3.70 6.78
C GLU A 48 1.78 -4.26 7.26
N MET A 49 1.79 -4.82 8.47
CA MET A 49 0.59 -5.31 9.14
C MET A 49 0.17 -4.29 10.18
N TYR A 50 -1.13 -3.99 10.24
CA TYR A 50 -1.69 -3.09 11.23
C TYR A 50 -3.00 -3.68 11.76
N SER A 51 -3.41 -3.25 12.95
CA SER A 51 -4.63 -3.80 13.55
C SER A 51 -5.86 -3.49 12.70
N ALA A 52 -6.70 -4.50 12.42
CA ALA A 52 -7.96 -4.31 11.70
C ALA A 52 -9.00 -3.50 12.48
N ARG A 53 -8.70 -3.14 13.75
CA ARG A 53 -9.53 -2.26 14.59
C ARG A 53 -9.29 -0.78 14.30
N THR A 54 -8.26 -0.43 13.53
CA THR A 54 -7.95 0.94 13.12
C THR A 54 -8.40 1.18 11.69
N THR A 55 -8.50 2.45 11.29
CA THR A 55 -8.89 2.84 9.92
C THR A 55 -7.74 2.75 8.92
N GLY A 56 -6.58 2.25 9.32
CA GLY A 56 -5.35 2.21 8.54
C GLY A 56 -4.10 2.14 9.43
N PRO A 57 -2.90 2.13 8.83
CA PRO A 57 -1.65 2.09 9.59
C PRO A 57 -1.45 3.34 10.43
N SER A 58 -0.84 3.16 11.59
CA SER A 58 -0.33 4.22 12.46
C SER A 58 0.84 4.97 11.83
N ALA A 59 1.28 6.06 12.45
CA ALA A 59 2.43 6.83 12.00
C ALA A 59 3.74 6.02 11.97
N PRO A 60 4.08 5.22 12.99
CA PRO A 60 5.25 4.33 12.93
C PRO A 60 5.18 3.30 11.79
N GLU A 61 4.04 2.63 11.62
CA GLU A 61 3.83 1.64 10.55
C GLU A 61 3.94 2.29 9.17
N SER A 62 3.29 3.44 8.98
CA SER A 62 3.34 4.21 7.72
C SER A 62 4.76 4.65 7.38
N ARG A 63 5.48 5.19 8.36
CA ARG A 63 6.88 5.61 8.20
C ARG A 63 7.78 4.42 7.87
N HIS A 64 7.58 3.29 8.54
CA HIS A 64 8.36 2.08 8.27
C HIS A 64 8.13 1.60 6.84
N LEU A 65 6.88 1.51 6.40
CA LEU A 65 6.52 1.10 5.03
C LEU A 65 7.18 2.01 3.98
N LEU A 66 7.07 3.33 4.12
CA LEU A 66 7.70 4.29 3.19
C LEU A 66 9.23 4.16 3.15
N ARG A 67 9.86 3.80 4.28
CA ARG A 67 11.30 3.55 4.35
C ARG A 67 11.71 2.21 3.74
N GLN A 68 10.87 1.18 3.81
CA GLN A 68 11.10 -0.07 3.08
C GLN A 68 11.21 0.20 1.58
N GLY A 69 10.30 1.02 1.04
CA GLY A 69 10.30 1.36 -0.39
C GLY A 69 11.53 2.12 -0.87
N GLN A 70 12.15 2.93 0.01
CA GLN A 70 13.37 3.65 -0.32
C GLN A 70 14.54 2.71 -0.67
N GLY A 71 14.51 1.47 -0.16
CA GLY A 71 15.42 0.40 -0.52
C GLY A 71 16.91 0.76 -0.46
N ARG A 72 17.72 0.08 -1.28
CA ARG A 72 19.17 0.34 -1.41
C ARG A 72 19.50 1.48 -2.36
N GLU A 73 18.63 1.79 -3.32
CA GLU A 73 18.84 2.87 -4.29
C GLU A 73 18.67 4.26 -3.66
N GLY A 74 18.05 4.33 -2.48
CA GLY A 74 17.96 5.56 -1.68
C GLY A 74 16.95 6.58 -2.21
N LYS A 75 16.21 6.25 -3.29
CA LYS A 75 15.27 7.17 -3.95
C LYS A 75 13.86 7.01 -3.38
N LEU A 76 13.23 8.16 -3.16
CA LEU A 76 11.82 8.27 -2.81
C LEU A 76 11.04 8.70 -4.06
N PRO A 77 9.76 8.34 -4.18
CA PRO A 77 8.94 8.74 -5.30
C PRO A 77 8.59 10.21 -5.18
N GLN A 78 8.15 10.81 -6.28
CA GLN A 78 7.54 12.13 -6.24
C GLN A 78 6.09 12.04 -5.77
N ARG A 79 5.39 10.94 -6.12
CA ARG A 79 3.97 10.74 -5.85
C ARG A 79 3.68 9.40 -5.19
N LEU A 80 2.71 9.42 -4.28
CA LEU A 80 2.11 8.24 -3.68
C LEU A 80 0.62 8.23 -3.99
N PHE A 81 0.18 7.28 -4.81
CA PHE A 81 -1.22 7.04 -5.07
C PHE A 81 -1.84 6.18 -3.97
N VAL A 82 -3.04 6.54 -3.55
CA VAL A 82 -3.82 5.81 -2.55
C VAL A 82 -5.27 5.69 -2.98
N ALA A 83 -5.92 4.58 -2.63
CA ALA A 83 -7.36 4.45 -2.83
C ALA A 83 -8.11 5.38 -1.87
N GLU A 84 -9.06 6.14 -2.42
CA GLU A 84 -9.97 6.99 -1.65
C GLU A 84 -10.64 6.22 -0.51
N GLY A 85 -10.63 6.77 0.70
CA GLY A 85 -11.29 6.19 1.87
C GLY A 85 -10.58 5.00 2.54
N TYR A 86 -9.48 4.49 1.97
CA TYR A 86 -8.80 3.29 2.49
C TYR A 86 -7.52 3.56 3.30
N VAL A 87 -6.92 4.74 3.15
CA VAL A 87 -5.64 5.05 3.77
C VAL A 87 -5.81 6.11 4.87
N ALA A 88 -5.25 5.81 6.05
CA ALA A 88 -5.33 6.68 7.22
C ALA A 88 -4.50 7.97 7.06
N GLY A 89 -4.93 9.04 7.74
CA GLY A 89 -4.24 10.34 7.74
C GLY A 89 -2.76 10.27 8.15
N ALA A 90 -2.37 9.27 8.95
CA ALA A 90 -0.97 9.05 9.31
C ALA A 90 -0.07 8.81 8.08
N MET A 91 -0.54 8.07 7.06
CA MET A 91 0.23 7.86 5.84
C MET A 91 0.42 9.17 5.07
N TYR A 92 -0.61 10.01 5.02
CA TYR A 92 -0.54 11.32 4.38
C TYR A 92 0.49 12.22 5.06
N GLU A 93 0.47 12.25 6.40
CA GLU A 93 1.42 13.04 7.18
C GLU A 93 2.87 12.56 7.00
N GLU A 94 3.10 11.24 7.01
CA GLU A 94 4.46 10.70 6.84
C GLU A 94 4.98 10.85 5.40
N ALA A 95 4.14 10.70 4.39
CA ALA A 95 4.50 10.98 3.00
C ALA A 95 4.85 12.47 2.80
N ALA A 96 4.05 13.38 3.38
CA ALA A 96 4.32 14.81 3.31
C ALA A 96 5.66 15.20 3.97
N ARG A 97 6.03 14.57 5.09
CA ARG A 97 7.34 14.77 5.75
C ARG A 97 8.52 14.33 4.89
N LEU A 98 8.28 13.47 3.91
CA LEU A 98 9.26 12.99 2.95
C LEU A 98 9.20 13.75 1.61
N ASN A 99 8.39 14.81 1.51
CA ASN A 99 8.10 15.56 0.29
C ASN A 99 7.51 14.69 -0.83
N ILE A 100 6.74 13.68 -0.47
CA ILE A 100 5.99 12.83 -1.40
C ILE A 100 4.58 13.41 -1.51
N GLU A 101 4.15 13.76 -2.71
CA GLU A 101 2.78 14.21 -2.96
C GLU A 101 1.83 13.01 -2.89
N VAL A 102 0.82 13.08 -2.03
CA VAL A 102 -0.21 12.04 -1.94
C VAL A 102 -1.38 12.37 -2.85
N VAL A 103 -1.70 11.46 -3.76
CA VAL A 103 -2.82 11.59 -4.69
C VAL A 103 -3.84 10.50 -4.39
N ALA A 104 -4.97 10.90 -3.82
CA ALA A 104 -6.12 10.01 -3.66
C ALA A 104 -6.82 9.81 -5.01
N VAL A 105 -7.13 8.56 -5.35
CA VAL A 105 -7.85 8.19 -6.56
C VAL A 105 -8.91 7.13 -6.26
N PRO A 106 -9.94 6.99 -7.10
CA PRO A 106 -10.86 5.86 -7.02
C PRO A 106 -10.09 4.53 -7.07
N GLU A 107 -10.53 3.55 -6.29
CA GLU A 107 -9.88 2.23 -6.26
C GLU A 107 -9.88 1.54 -7.63
N ASP A 108 -10.95 1.73 -8.41
CA ASP A 108 -11.07 1.23 -9.78
C ASP A 108 -9.92 1.68 -10.69
N ASP A 109 -9.37 2.87 -10.45
CA ASP A 109 -8.24 3.41 -11.21
C ASP A 109 -6.90 2.73 -10.85
N LEU A 110 -6.86 2.01 -9.73
CA LEU A 110 -5.68 1.27 -9.25
C LEU A 110 -5.77 -0.24 -9.53
N LEU A 111 -6.92 -0.78 -9.92
CA LEU A 111 -7.13 -2.22 -10.10
C LEU A 111 -6.15 -2.87 -11.08
N VAL A 112 -5.77 -2.16 -12.15
CA VAL A 112 -4.80 -2.67 -13.14
C VAL A 112 -3.40 -2.92 -12.54
N PHE A 113 -3.07 -2.26 -11.42
CA PHE A 113 -1.81 -2.45 -10.72
C PHE A 113 -1.95 -3.49 -9.60
N ILE A 114 -3.03 -3.40 -8.83
CA ILE A 114 -3.14 -4.08 -7.53
C ILE A 114 -3.92 -5.41 -7.58
N GLY A 115 -4.67 -5.65 -8.66
CA GLY A 115 -5.59 -6.78 -8.76
C GLY A 115 -4.90 -8.14 -8.58
N GLU A 116 -3.85 -8.40 -9.37
CA GLU A 116 -3.10 -9.66 -9.29
C GLU A 116 -2.48 -9.88 -7.90
N ALA A 117 -1.95 -8.81 -7.29
CA ALA A 117 -1.35 -8.89 -5.96
C ALA A 117 -2.38 -9.26 -4.88
N ARG A 118 -3.61 -8.72 -4.97
CA ARG A 118 -4.72 -9.06 -4.08
C ARG A 118 -5.21 -10.48 -4.30
N ASP A 119 -5.39 -10.89 -5.55
CA ASP A 119 -5.84 -12.24 -5.89
C ASP A 119 -4.85 -13.28 -5.35
N GLY A 120 -3.55 -13.11 -5.61
CA GLY A 120 -2.52 -13.99 -5.07
C GLY A 120 -2.46 -13.99 -3.53
N PHE A 121 -2.67 -12.83 -2.89
CA PHE A 121 -2.74 -12.76 -1.42
C PHE A 121 -3.96 -13.53 -0.88
N LYS A 122 -5.11 -13.37 -1.53
CA LYS A 122 -6.36 -14.04 -1.18
C LYS A 122 -6.30 -15.54 -1.39
N GLU A 123 -5.64 -16.03 -2.44
CA GLU A 123 -5.43 -17.47 -2.63
C GLU A 123 -4.60 -18.08 -1.48
N ARG A 124 -3.64 -17.33 -0.95
CA ARG A 124 -2.72 -17.81 0.09
C ARG A 124 -3.25 -17.64 1.52
N PHE A 125 -3.95 -16.54 1.78
CA PHE A 125 -4.35 -16.14 3.14
C PHE A 125 -5.86 -15.93 3.28
N GLY A 126 -6.59 -15.85 2.17
CA GLY A 126 -8.04 -15.84 2.18
C GLY A 126 -8.56 -17.19 2.67
N ARG A 127 -9.58 -17.15 3.53
CA ARG A 127 -10.25 -18.37 3.96
C ARG A 127 -10.89 -19.03 2.74
N THR A 128 -10.50 -20.26 2.45
CA THR A 128 -11.38 -21.18 1.73
C THR A 128 -12.53 -21.47 2.70
N GLN A 129 -13.74 -21.01 2.37
CA GLN A 129 -14.94 -21.47 3.07
C GLN A 129 -15.18 -22.95 2.77
#